data_AF-A0A7V9SVZ2-F1
#
_entry.id   AF-A0A7V9SVZ2-F1
#
_cell.length_a   1.000
_cell.length_b   1.000
_cell.length_c   1.000
_cell.angle_alpha   90.00
_cell.angle_beta   90.00
_cell.angle_gamma   90.00
#
_symmetry.space_group_name_H-M   'P 1'
#
loop_
_entity.id
_entity.type
_entity.pdbx_description
1 polymer ?
#
loop_
_entity_poly.entity_id
_entity_poly.type
_entity_poly.pdbx_seq_one_letter_code
_entity_poly.pdbx_strand_id
1 'polypeptide(L)'
;MRRACVLVEAGSTPGRNPLLPPLRRRLAEAEVVLVAWDPTGRFGLPPEAPDADLYLLKGDHPTILTAAGCLADLGAHCLNSFAATDAAVDKARILARLES
;
A
#
# COMPACT_ATOMS: atom_id res chain seq x y z
N MET A 1 1.04 -20.98 0.75
CA MET A 1 0.18 -20.19 -0.16
C MET A 1 0.60 -18.74 -0.01
N ARG A 2 1.06 -18.09 -1.08
CA ARG A 2 1.63 -16.75 -1.01
C ARG A 2 0.54 -15.70 -0.84
N ARG A 3 0.85 -14.60 -0.16
CA ARG A 3 -0.11 -13.53 0.12
C ARG A 3 0.49 -12.15 -0.14
N ALA A 4 -0.26 -11.32 -0.84
CA ALA A 4 -0.01 -9.90 -0.97
C ALA A 4 -1.08 -9.12 -0.19
N CYS A 5 -0.70 -8.08 0.51
CA CYS A 5 -1.60 -7.17 1.21
C CYS A 5 -1.55 -5.80 0.55
N VAL A 6 -2.66 -5.28 0.06
CA VAL A 6 -2.74 -3.91 -0.45
C VAL A 6 -3.24 -2.96 0.63
N LEU A 7 -2.46 -1.90 0.89
CA LEU A 7 -2.85 -0.79 1.74
C LEU A 7 -3.77 0.11 0.94
N VAL A 8 -5.00 0.30 1.43
CA VAL A 8 -6.04 1.08 0.76
C VAL A 8 -6.72 2.01 1.76
N GLU A 9 -7.21 3.16 1.33
CA GLU A 9 -8.10 3.98 2.17
C GLU A 9 -9.51 3.36 2.22
N ALA A 10 -10.31 3.72 3.22
CA ALA A 10 -11.71 3.28 3.38
C ALA A 10 -12.57 3.48 2.10
N GLY A 11 -12.20 4.43 1.25
CA GLY A 11 -12.84 4.71 -0.05
C GLY A 11 -12.36 3.84 -1.23
N SER A 12 -11.29 3.05 -1.06
CA SER A 12 -10.59 2.29 -2.10
C SER A 12 -10.79 0.77 -2.02
N THR A 13 -11.81 0.30 -1.29
CA THR A 13 -12.17 -1.12 -1.17
C THR A 13 -12.32 -1.83 -2.53
N PRO A 14 -12.14 -3.16 -2.59
CA PRO A 14 -12.36 -3.94 -3.82
C PRO A 14 -13.77 -3.68 -4.38
N GLY A 15 -13.86 -2.91 -5.46
CA GLY A 15 -15.13 -2.42 -6.04
C GLY A 15 -15.14 -0.91 -6.35
N ARG A 16 -14.35 -0.10 -5.62
CA ARG A 16 -14.19 1.35 -5.88
C ARG A 16 -12.87 1.72 -6.55
N ASN A 17 -11.81 0.96 -6.28
CA ASN A 17 -10.55 1.09 -7.00
C ASN A 17 -10.55 0.15 -8.23
N PRO A 18 -10.61 0.70 -9.46
CA PRO A 18 -10.71 -0.12 -10.68
C PRO A 18 -9.49 -1.00 -10.93
N LEU A 19 -8.36 -0.73 -10.26
CA LEU A 19 -7.13 -1.51 -10.40
C LEU A 19 -7.12 -2.80 -9.58
N LEU A 20 -7.90 -2.89 -8.49
CA LEU A 20 -7.85 -4.04 -7.58
C LEU A 20 -8.50 -5.31 -8.16
N PRO A 21 -9.68 -5.27 -8.80
CA PRO A 21 -10.28 -6.47 -9.40
C PRO A 21 -9.38 -7.17 -10.43
N PRO A 22 -8.80 -6.47 -11.43
CA PRO A 22 -7.90 -7.13 -12.39
C PRO A 22 -6.60 -7.59 -11.74
N LEU A 23 -6.03 -6.84 -10.79
CA LEU A 23 -4.85 -7.27 -10.03
C LEU A 23 -5.12 -8.56 -9.24
N ARG A 24 -6.26 -8.64 -8.53
CA ARG A 24 -6.67 -9.83 -7.78
C ARG A 24 -6.77 -11.05 -8.69
N ARG A 25 -7.34 -10.90 -9.89
CA ARG A 25 -7.46 -12.00 -10.87
C ARG A 25 -6.07 -12.48 -11.32
N ARG A 26 -5.17 -11.56 -11.67
CA ARG A 26 -3.80 -11.89 -12.09
C ARG A 26 -2.99 -12.56 -10.98
N LEU A 27 -3.12 -12.09 -9.74
CA LEU A 27 -2.45 -12.72 -8.60
C LEU A 27 -3.01 -14.11 -8.32
N ALA A 28 -4.32 -14.32 -8.47
CA ALA A 28 -4.93 -15.64 -8.33
C ALA A 28 -4.46 -16.64 -9.39
N GLU A 29 -4.25 -16.20 -10.65
CA GLU A 29 -3.63 -17.01 -11.71
C GLU A 29 -2.21 -17.50 -11.32
N ALA A 30 -1.52 -16.76 -10.45
CA ALA A 30 -0.20 -17.09 -9.90
C ALA A 30 -0.25 -17.69 -8.48
N GLU A 31 -1.43 -18.13 -8.03
CA GLU A 31 -1.66 -18.73 -6.70
C GLU A 31 -1.30 -17.81 -5.52
N VAL A 32 -1.42 -16.49 -5.71
CA VAL A 32 -1.24 -15.46 -4.68
C VAL A 32 -2.58 -14.88 -4.24
N VAL A 33 -2.83 -14.85 -2.93
CA VAL A 33 -4.02 -14.18 -2.39
C VAL A 33 -3.76 -12.70 -2.19
N LEU A 34 -4.63 -11.86 -2.75
CA LEU A 34 -4.66 -10.43 -2.46
C LEU A 34 -5.65 -10.14 -1.32
N VAL A 35 -5.14 -9.60 -0.22
CA VAL A 35 -5.92 -9.07 0.90
C VAL A 35 -5.87 -7.54 0.84
N ALA A 36 -6.96 -6.86 1.19
CA ALA A 36 -6.96 -5.40 1.33
C ALA A 36 -6.98 -5.04 2.82
N TRP A 37 -6.13 -4.11 3.21
CA TRP A 37 -6.05 -3.57 4.57
C TRP A 37 -6.21 -2.06 4.54
N ASP A 38 -7.09 -1.55 5.39
CA ASP A 38 -7.35 -0.13 5.53
C ASP A 38 -6.82 0.39 6.87
N PRO A 39 -5.64 1.04 6.89
CA PRO A 39 -5.10 1.64 8.10
C PRO A 39 -5.80 2.95 8.47
N THR A 40 -6.66 3.51 7.60
CA THR A 40 -7.36 4.80 7.82
C THR A 40 -8.65 4.67 8.64
N GLY A 41 -8.96 3.47 9.13
CA GLY A 41 -10.20 3.16 9.85
C GLY A 41 -10.52 4.12 11.00
N ARG A 42 -11.79 4.14 11.42
CA ARG A 42 -12.38 5.10 12.38
C ARG A 42 -11.77 5.11 13.80
N PHE A 43 -10.84 4.21 14.13
CA PHE A 43 -10.29 4.08 15.49
C PHE A 43 -8.91 4.75 15.61
N GLY A 44 -8.56 5.22 16.80
CA GLY A 44 -7.36 6.05 17.06
C GLY A 44 -6.01 5.34 16.89
N LEU A 45 -5.99 4.02 16.64
CA LEU A 45 -4.81 3.26 16.26
C LEU A 45 -5.14 2.46 14.99
N PRO A 46 -4.24 2.40 13.99
CA PRO A 46 -4.46 1.57 12.83
C PRO A 46 -4.58 0.11 13.27
N PRO A 47 -5.56 -0.65 12.77
CA PRO A 47 -5.70 -2.07 13.08
C PRO A 47 -4.44 -2.82 12.66
N GLU A 48 -4.06 -3.88 13.37
CA GLU A 48 -2.87 -4.68 13.02
C GLU A 48 -2.90 -5.11 11.54
N ALA A 49 -1.75 -5.00 10.87
CA ALA A 49 -1.64 -5.36 9.47
C ALA A 49 -1.77 -6.89 9.31
N PRO A 50 -2.52 -7.40 8.33
CA PRO A 50 -2.51 -8.81 8.00
C PRO A 50 -1.10 -9.26 7.62
N ASP A 51 -0.67 -10.42 8.12
CA ASP A 51 0.57 -11.07 7.69
C ASP A 51 0.56 -11.32 6.18
N ALA A 52 1.62 -10.94 5.47
CA ALA A 52 1.76 -11.06 4.02
C ALA A 52 3.24 -11.08 3.59
N ASP A 53 3.53 -11.75 2.47
CA ASP A 53 4.87 -11.81 1.87
C ASP A 53 5.25 -10.48 1.18
N LEU A 54 4.25 -9.70 0.78
CA LEU A 54 4.41 -8.42 0.07
C LEU A 54 3.29 -7.45 0.45
N TYR A 55 3.66 -6.23 0.80
CA TYR A 55 2.74 -5.13 1.05
C TYR A 55 2.75 -4.15 -0.13
N LEU A 56 1.60 -3.97 -0.76
CA LEU A 56 1.39 -3.05 -1.87
C LEU A 56 0.92 -1.70 -1.34
N LEU A 57 1.75 -0.67 -1.43
CA LEU A 57 1.41 0.69 -1.06
C LEU A 57 0.61 1.36 -2.17
N LYS A 58 -0.65 1.70 -1.89
CA LYS A 58 -1.49 2.48 -2.79
C LYS A 58 -2.19 3.58 -2.00
N GLY A 59 -1.54 4.73 -1.92
CA GLY A 59 -2.10 5.93 -1.29
C GLY A 59 -1.01 6.84 -0.76
N ASP A 60 -1.33 8.11 -0.64
CA ASP A 60 -0.52 9.18 -0.07
C ASP A 60 -1.10 9.72 1.24
N HIS A 61 -2.23 9.16 1.70
CA HIS A 61 -2.79 9.52 3.00
C HIS A 61 -1.76 9.33 4.13
N PRO A 62 -1.60 10.30 5.04
CA PRO A 62 -0.60 10.22 6.11
C PRO A 62 -0.64 8.91 6.89
N THR A 63 -1.84 8.41 7.23
CA THR A 63 -1.99 7.12 7.93
C THR A 63 -1.51 5.91 7.12
N ILE A 64 -1.67 5.91 5.79
CA ILE A 64 -1.13 4.86 4.92
C ILE A 64 0.38 4.93 4.89
N LEU A 65 0.94 6.13 4.76
CA LEU A 65 2.38 6.36 4.76
C LEU A 65 3.01 5.94 6.10
N THR A 66 2.39 6.31 7.23
CA THR A 66 2.81 5.87 8.56
C THR A 66 2.76 4.36 8.71
N ALA A 67 1.64 3.73 8.31
CA ALA A 67 1.50 2.28 8.34
C ALA A 67 2.58 1.57 7.50
N ALA A 68 2.87 2.10 6.32
CA ALA A 68 3.93 1.59 5.47
C ALA A 68 5.33 1.77 6.08
N GLY A 69 5.59 2.90 6.74
CA GLY A 69 6.82 3.14 7.51
C GLY A 69 6.99 2.08 8.61
N CYS A 70 5.95 1.87 9.43
CA CYS A 70 5.96 0.83 10.47
C CYS A 70 6.26 -0.57 9.90
N LEU A 71 5.64 -0.94 8.78
CA LEU A 71 5.89 -2.23 8.13
C LEU A 71 7.33 -2.36 7.63
N ALA A 72 7.87 -1.30 7.03
CA ALA A 72 9.26 -1.27 6.57
C ALA A 72 10.26 -1.39 7.74
N ASP A 73 10.00 -0.71 8.86
CA ASP A 73 10.82 -0.80 10.08
C ASP A 73 10.81 -2.21 10.69
N LEU A 74 9.71 -2.96 10.50
CA LEU A 74 9.59 -4.37 10.87
C LEU A 74 10.24 -5.32 9.85
N GLY A 75 10.85 -4.81 8.79
CA GLY A 75 11.53 -5.59 7.75
C GLY A 75 10.60 -6.17 6.69
N ALA A 76 9.35 -5.71 6.61
CA ALA A 76 8.41 -6.18 5.59
C ALA A 76 8.81 -5.73 4.18
N HIS A 77 8.50 -6.55 3.18
CA HIS A 77 8.69 -6.17 1.78
C HIS A 77 7.55 -5.27 1.30
N CYS A 78 7.86 -4.01 1.00
CA CYS A 78 6.88 -3.02 0.54
C CYS A 78 7.12 -2.61 -0.92
N LEU A 79 6.04 -2.51 -1.70
CA LEU A 79 6.02 -2.00 -3.08
C LEU A 79 4.85 -1.02 -3.27
N ASN A 80 5.06 0.26 -3.49
CA ASN A 80 6.34 0.97 -3.47
C ASN A 80 6.91 1.04 -2.05
N SER A 81 8.20 1.36 -1.93
CA SER A 81 8.77 1.67 -0.62
C SER A 81 8.16 2.95 -0.06
N PHE A 82 8.15 3.08 1.28
CA PHE A 82 7.70 4.30 1.95
C PHE A 82 8.46 5.53 1.41
N ALA A 83 9.79 5.48 1.37
CA ALA A 83 10.62 6.61 0.92
C ALA A 83 10.33 7.05 -0.52
N ALA A 84 10.06 6.11 -1.42
CA ALA A 84 9.69 6.43 -2.80
C ALA A 84 8.30 7.07 -2.87
N THR A 85 7.36 6.57 -2.06
CA THR A 85 5.97 7.06 -2.02
C THR A 85 5.90 8.45 -1.40
N ASP A 86 6.57 8.69 -0.26
CA ASP A 86 6.66 10.01 0.41
C ASP A 86 7.27 11.07 -0.52
N ALA A 87 8.38 10.73 -1.18
CA ALA A 87 9.01 11.65 -2.14
C ALA A 87 8.09 11.97 -3.33
N ALA A 88 7.18 11.08 -3.70
CA ALA A 88 6.25 11.27 -4.81
C ALA A 88 5.03 12.14 -4.45
N VAL A 89 4.79 12.43 -3.17
CA VAL A 89 3.72 13.36 -2.75
C VAL A 89 4.10 14.82 -3.03
N ASP A 90 5.38 15.13 -2.99
CA ASP A 90 5.90 16.49 -3.19
C ASP A 90 6.28 16.73 -4.66
N LYS A 91 5.40 17.45 -5.37
CA LYS A 91 5.61 17.81 -6.78
C LYS A 91 6.85 18.68 -7.00
N ALA A 92 7.22 19.53 -6.05
CA ALA A 92 8.40 20.38 -6.18
C ALA A 92 9.68 19.50 -6.10
N ARG A 93 9.71 18.53 -5.18
CA ARG A 93 10.79 17.54 -5.13
C ARG A 93 10.86 16.66 -6.38
N ILE A 94 9.72 16.27 -6.95
CA ILE A 94 9.69 15.51 -8.20
C ILE A 94 10.32 16.33 -9.33
N LEU A 95 9.88 17.58 -9.52
CA LEU A 95 10.42 18.45 -10.57
C LEU A 95 11.92 18.66 -10.41
N ALA A 96 12.37 18.97 -9.20
CA ALA A 96 13.79 19.13 -8.90
C ALA A 96 14.65 17.89 -9.23
N ARG A 97 14.08 16.68 -9.11
CA ARG A 97 14.76 15.42 -9.50
C ARG A 97 14.74 15.13 -10.99
N LEU A 98 13.74 15.62 -11.73
CA LEU A 98 13.65 15.43 -13.18
C LEU A 98 14.55 16.40 -13.95
N GLU A 99 14.89 17.54 -13.33
CA GLU A 99 15.76 18.57 -13.91
C GLU A 99 17.26 18.32 -13.66
N SER A 100 17.61 17.33 -12.83
CA SER A 100 19.01 16.93 -12.50
C SER A 100 19.47 15.73 -13.31
#